data_AF-A0A3Q0NCM7-F1
#
_entry.id   AF-A0A3Q0NCM7-F1
#
_cell.length_a   1.000
_cell.length_b   1.000
_cell.length_c   1.000
_cell.angle_alpha   90.00
_cell.angle_beta   90.00
_cell.angle_gamma   90.00
#
_symmetry.space_group_name_H-M   'P 1'
#
loop_
_entity.id
_entity.type
_entity.pdbx_description
1 polymer ?
#
loop_
_entity_poly.entity_id
_entity_poly.type
_entity_poly.pdbx_seq_one_letter_code
_entity_poly.pdbx_strand_id
1 'polypeptide(L)'
;MKKEAVNQQSIYVHIDHVINNVATSGISFCDFLNGVGQPPENILLIKHNIEDASYNAHTAFHYLEPGDLANISKENFNPLCWIDFEDVELLNQLTPQEVAEMLYLAHTGRHLRSPFYYNYKIILFT
;
A
#
# COMPACT_ATOMS: atom_id res chain seq x y z
N MET A 1 22.55 36.64 -12.36
CA MET A 1 21.38 36.08 -11.64
C MET A 1 21.26 34.61 -12.05
N LYS A 2 21.55 33.67 -11.13
CA LYS A 2 21.33 32.24 -11.39
C LYS A 2 19.82 32.02 -11.37
N LYS A 3 19.24 31.48 -12.45
CA LYS A 3 17.88 30.96 -12.43
C LYS A 3 17.89 29.73 -11.54
N GLU A 4 17.36 29.86 -10.33
CA GLU A 4 16.95 28.70 -9.55
C GLU A 4 15.84 28.02 -10.34
N ALA A 5 16.10 26.80 -10.81
CA ALA A 5 15.06 25.96 -11.38
C ALA A 5 14.10 25.62 -10.24
N VAL A 6 12.88 26.17 -10.30
CA VAL A 6 11.79 25.72 -9.44
C VAL A 6 11.58 24.24 -9.77
N ASN A 7 11.92 23.36 -8.82
CA ASN A 7 11.65 21.94 -8.93
C ASN A 7 10.14 21.74 -8.80
N GLN A 8 9.42 21.84 -9.92
CA GLN A 8 7.97 21.64 -9.94
C GLN A 8 7.67 20.15 -9.72
N GLN A 9 7.50 19.76 -8.46
CA GLN A 9 6.89 18.48 -8.12
C GLN A 9 5.44 18.49 -8.60
N SER A 10 5.17 17.69 -9.62
CA SER A 10 3.81 17.49 -10.13
C SER A 10 3.24 16.22 -9.52
N ILE A 11 2.03 16.31 -8.98
CA ILE A 11 1.28 15.17 -8.47
C ILE A 11 0.33 14.70 -9.57
N TYR A 12 0.35 13.40 -9.85
CA TYR A 12 -0.61 12.74 -10.73
C TYR A 12 -1.43 11.74 -9.93
N VAL A 13 -2.75 11.77 -10.11
CA VAL A 13 -3.69 10.82 -9.51
C VAL A 13 -4.66 10.36 -10.59
N HIS A 14 -4.72 9.05 -10.79
CA HIS A 14 -5.72 8.40 -11.64
C HIS A 14 -6.62 7.53 -10.77
N ILE A 15 -7.94 7.72 -10.91
CA ILE A 15 -8.94 6.97 -10.16
C ILE A 15 -9.80 6.21 -11.17
N ASP A 16 -9.81 4.88 -11.06
CA ASP A 16 -10.69 4.00 -11.82
C ASP A 16 -11.78 3.45 -10.90
N HIS A 17 -12.99 3.95 -11.07
CA HIS A 17 -14.15 3.54 -10.28
C HIS A 17 -14.73 2.18 -10.70
N VAL A 18 -14.41 1.68 -11.90
CA VAL A 18 -14.92 0.39 -12.38
C VAL A 18 -14.23 -0.75 -11.65
N ILE A 19 -12.93 -0.60 -11.39
CA ILE A 19 -12.11 -1.60 -10.70
C ILE A 19 -11.67 -1.18 -9.30
N ASN A 20 -12.17 -0.06 -8.78
CA ASN A 20 -11.85 0.50 -7.46
C ASN A 20 -10.33 0.65 -7.21
N ASN A 21 -9.63 1.27 -8.17
CA ASN A 21 -8.18 1.42 -8.17
C ASN A 21 -7.77 2.89 -8.18
N VAL A 22 -6.74 3.22 -7.41
CA VAL A 22 -6.09 4.54 -7.47
C VAL A 22 -4.60 4.34 -7.77
N ALA A 23 -4.13 4.99 -8.84
CA ALA A 23 -2.72 5.07 -9.18
C ALA A 23 -2.20 6.50 -8.93
N THR A 24 -1.11 6.62 -8.17
CA THR A 24 -0.51 7.92 -7.85
C THR A 24 0.95 7.98 -8.29
N SER A 25 1.39 9.18 -8.67
CA SER A 25 2.80 9.50 -8.95
C SER A 25 3.14 10.86 -8.35
N GLY A 26 4.32 10.97 -7.76
CA GLY A 26 4.79 12.18 -7.09
C GLY A 26 4.29 12.32 -5.64
N ILE A 27 3.70 11.27 -5.06
CA ILE A 27 3.33 11.15 -3.65
C ILE A 27 4.03 9.91 -3.12
N SER A 28 4.89 10.05 -2.10
CA SER A 28 5.47 8.90 -1.40
C SER A 28 4.47 8.31 -0.40
N PHE A 29 4.73 7.09 0.05
CA PHE A 29 3.96 6.48 1.14
C PHE A 29 3.96 7.34 2.42
N CYS A 30 5.09 7.97 2.76
CA CYS A 30 5.20 8.89 3.88
C CYS A 30 4.36 10.16 3.67
N ASP A 31 4.35 10.71 2.45
CA ASP A 31 3.49 11.87 2.12
C ASP A 31 2.00 11.51 2.30
N PHE A 32 1.62 10.30 1.90
CA PHE A 32 0.27 9.79 2.09
C PHE A 32 -0.08 9.65 3.58
N LEU A 33 0.73 8.95 4.37
CA LEU A 33 0.47 8.75 5.81
C LEU A 33 0.36 10.08 6.56
N ASN A 34 1.20 11.07 6.22
CA ASN A 34 1.17 12.40 6.83
C ASN A 34 0.02 13.29 6.33
N GLY A 35 -0.50 13.00 5.14
CA GLY A 35 -1.52 13.82 4.47
C GLY A 35 -2.96 13.37 4.73
N VAL A 36 -3.19 12.12 5.12
CA VAL A 36 -4.53 11.60 5.39
C VAL A 36 -5.02 11.94 6.80
N GLY A 37 -6.30 12.31 6.93
CA GLY A 37 -6.88 12.66 8.23
C GLY A 37 -7.02 11.48 9.19
N GLN A 38 -7.11 10.26 8.66
CA GLN A 38 -7.10 9.01 9.41
C GLN A 38 -6.15 8.04 8.70
N PRO A 39 -4.91 7.84 9.21
CA PRO A 39 -4.01 6.86 8.64
C PRO A 39 -4.56 5.45 8.90
N PRO A 40 -4.23 4.47 8.02
CA PRO A 40 -4.58 3.07 8.27
C PRO A 40 -3.95 2.60 9.58
N GLU A 41 -4.70 1.82 10.36
CA GLU A 41 -4.20 1.28 11.63
C GLU A 41 -3.21 0.15 11.37
N ASN A 42 -3.58 -0.84 10.55
CA ASN A 42 -2.68 -1.90 10.14
C ASN A 42 -2.48 -1.92 8.63
N ILE A 43 -1.26 -2.28 8.22
CA ILE A 43 -0.86 -2.31 6.82
C ILE A 43 -0.25 -3.66 6.49
N LEU A 44 -0.86 -4.36 5.55
CA LEU A 44 -0.35 -5.60 4.97
C LEU A 44 0.62 -5.26 3.84
N LEU A 45 1.83 -5.78 3.88
CA LEU A 45 2.89 -5.54 2.92
C LEU A 45 2.96 -6.69 1.90
N ILE A 46 2.46 -6.43 0.69
CA ILE A 46 2.43 -7.44 -0.39
C ILE A 46 3.74 -7.43 -1.19
N LYS A 47 4.36 -6.26 -1.31
CA LYS A 47 5.68 -6.08 -1.92
C LYS A 47 6.39 -4.95 -1.19
N HIS A 48 7.54 -5.23 -0.59
CA HIS A 48 8.28 -4.25 0.20
C HIS A 48 9.76 -4.64 0.28
N ASN A 49 10.58 -3.68 0.75
CA ASN A 49 11.97 -3.88 1.14
C ASN A 49 12.22 -3.52 2.62
N ILE A 50 11.15 -3.46 3.42
CA ILE A 50 11.20 -3.19 4.87
C ILE A 50 11.74 -4.43 5.60
N GLU A 51 12.80 -4.27 6.39
CA GLU A 51 13.45 -5.37 7.13
C GLU A 51 12.72 -5.70 8.45
N ASP A 52 12.37 -4.68 9.23
CA ASP A 52 11.78 -4.83 10.57
C ASP A 52 10.24 -4.82 10.52
N ALA A 53 9.64 -5.74 9.76
CA ALA A 53 8.19 -5.90 9.69
C ALA A 53 7.73 -7.22 10.34
N SER A 54 6.57 -7.19 10.99
CA SER A 54 5.94 -8.38 11.56
C SER A 54 5.55 -9.36 10.45
N TYR A 55 5.58 -10.67 10.73
CA TYR A 55 5.31 -11.71 9.73
C TYR A 55 4.10 -12.57 10.11
N ASN A 56 3.14 -12.71 9.19
CA ASN A 56 2.00 -13.60 9.37
C ASN A 56 2.27 -14.96 8.71
N ALA A 57 2.32 -16.02 9.51
CA ALA A 57 2.68 -17.36 9.05
C ALA A 57 1.63 -18.02 8.13
N HIS A 58 0.36 -17.64 8.23
CA HIS A 58 -0.72 -18.20 7.41
C HIS A 58 -0.67 -17.69 5.97
N THR A 59 -0.45 -16.39 5.81
CA THR A 59 -0.43 -15.72 4.49
C THR A 59 0.96 -15.62 3.87
N ALA A 60 2.00 -15.77 4.69
CA ALA A 60 3.40 -15.50 4.35
C ALA A 60 3.69 -14.04 3.95
N PHE A 61 2.81 -13.10 4.32
CA PHE A 61 3.05 -11.68 4.15
C PHE A 61 3.58 -11.04 5.43
N HIS A 62 4.31 -9.94 5.24
CA HIS A 62 4.64 -9.05 6.35
C HIS A 62 3.53 -8.04 6.57
N TYR A 63 3.44 -7.49 7.77
CA TYR A 63 2.50 -6.44 8.12
C TYR A 63 3.13 -5.48 9.14
N LEU A 64 2.48 -4.33 9.31
CA LEU A 64 2.87 -3.28 10.23
C LEU A 64 1.66 -2.89 11.07
N GLU A 65 1.88 -2.77 12.37
CA GLU A 65 0.89 -2.28 13.34
C GLU A 65 1.08 -0.76 13.55
N PRO A 66 0.12 -0.05 14.20
CA PRO A 66 0.20 1.40 14.35
C PRO A 66 1.50 1.90 14.98
N GLY A 67 2.08 1.12 15.90
CA GLY A 67 3.35 1.44 16.56
C GLY A 67 4.55 1.43 15.62
N ASP A 68 4.54 0.57 14.60
CA ASP A 68 5.64 0.42 13.64
C ASP A 68 5.58 1.51 12.56
N LEU A 69 4.37 1.93 12.17
CA LEU A 69 4.15 2.98 11.17
C LEU A 69 4.82 4.31 11.54
N ALA A 70 4.89 4.63 12.82
CA ALA A 70 5.57 5.84 13.29
C ALA A 70 7.09 5.85 12.99
N ASN A 71 7.71 4.67 12.94
CA ASN A 71 9.15 4.50 12.74
C ASN A 71 9.56 4.53 11.26
N ILE A 72 8.59 4.36 10.35
CA ILE A 72 8.80 4.20 8.90
C ILE A 72 9.01 5.55 8.19
N SER A 73 8.86 6.66 8.91
CA SER A 73 8.77 8.04 8.40
C SER A 73 9.98 8.62 7.63
N LYS A 74 11.06 7.85 7.41
CA LYS A 74 12.32 8.40 6.84
C LYS A 74 12.83 7.74 5.56
N GLU A 75 12.20 6.68 5.08
CA GLU A 75 12.70 5.94 3.93
C GLU A 75 11.73 5.96 2.75
N ASN A 76 12.29 6.09 1.55
CA ASN A 76 11.54 5.92 0.31
C ASN A 76 11.50 4.43 -0.02
N PHE A 77 10.39 3.77 0.34
CA PHE A 77 10.17 2.37 0.01
C PHE A 77 9.72 2.25 -1.45
N ASN A 78 10.56 1.67 -2.29
CA ASN A 78 10.21 1.33 -3.66
C ASN A 78 10.95 0.04 -4.06
N PRO A 79 10.25 -1.03 -4.47
CA PRO A 79 8.79 -1.14 -4.66
C PRO A 79 8.02 -1.31 -3.35
N LEU A 80 6.91 -0.59 -3.22
CA LEU A 80 5.97 -0.73 -2.11
C LEU A 80 4.54 -0.96 -2.62
N CYS A 81 3.95 -2.10 -2.26
CA CYS A 81 2.54 -2.43 -2.48
C CYS A 81 1.94 -2.87 -1.14
N TRP A 82 0.87 -2.21 -0.72
CA TRP A 82 0.28 -2.44 0.58
C TRP A 82 -1.26 -2.36 0.56
N ILE A 83 -1.88 -2.92 1.60
CA ILE A 83 -3.34 -2.97 1.79
C ILE A 83 -3.64 -2.65 3.26
N ASP A 84 -4.63 -1.82 3.53
CA ASP A 84 -5.14 -1.56 4.89
C ASP A 84 -5.99 -2.72 5.40
N PHE A 85 -5.90 -3.04 6.69
CA PHE A 85 -6.77 -4.05 7.31
C PHE A 85 -7.08 -3.73 8.78
N GLU A 86 -8.20 -4.26 9.28
CA GLU A 86 -8.71 -3.94 10.63
C GLU A 86 -8.03 -4.76 11.73
N ASP A 87 -7.85 -6.07 11.52
CA ASP A 87 -7.35 -6.98 12.56
C ASP A 87 -6.44 -8.08 11.97
N VAL A 88 -5.36 -8.40 12.66
CA VAL A 88 -4.42 -9.49 12.31
C VAL A 88 -5.14 -10.84 12.27
N GLU A 89 -6.19 -11.04 13.05
CA GLU A 89 -7.03 -12.25 12.99
C GLU A 89 -7.67 -12.45 11.62
N LEU A 90 -7.99 -11.37 10.88
CA LEU A 90 -8.55 -11.46 9.53
C LEU A 90 -7.54 -12.01 8.53
N LEU A 91 -6.24 -11.78 8.75
CA LEU A 91 -5.20 -12.37 7.89
C LEU A 91 -5.22 -13.89 7.93
N ASN A 92 -5.49 -14.46 9.11
CA ASN A 92 -5.59 -15.92 9.29
C ASN A 92 -6.87 -16.52 8.69
N GLN A 93 -7.82 -15.68 8.28
CA GLN A 93 -9.06 -16.09 7.62
C GLN A 93 -8.94 -16.03 6.09
N LEU A 94 -7.88 -15.41 5.55
CA LEU A 94 -7.67 -15.31 4.12
C LEU A 94 -7.52 -16.71 3.50
N THR A 95 -8.27 -16.92 2.44
CA THR A 95 -8.19 -18.15 1.65
C THR A 95 -6.93 -18.15 0.78
N PRO A 96 -6.43 -19.34 0.36
CA PRO A 96 -5.33 -19.42 -0.59
C PRO A 96 -5.61 -18.68 -1.91
N GLN A 97 -6.88 -18.58 -2.31
CA GLN A 97 -7.29 -17.84 -3.49
C GLN A 97 -7.09 -16.33 -3.31
N GLU A 98 -7.49 -15.76 -2.18
CA GLU A 98 -7.30 -14.33 -1.89
C GLU A 98 -5.81 -13.97 -1.79
N VAL A 99 -4.99 -14.82 -1.16
CA VAL A 99 -3.53 -14.64 -1.12
C VAL A 99 -2.94 -14.63 -2.54
N ALA A 100 -3.38 -15.56 -3.41
CA ALA A 100 -2.94 -15.59 -4.80
C ALA A 100 -3.36 -14.34 -5.60
N GLU A 101 -4.55 -13.80 -5.33
CA GLU A 101 -5.03 -12.56 -5.95
C GLU A 101 -4.21 -11.34 -5.50
N MET A 102 -3.83 -11.25 -4.23
CA MET A 102 -2.92 -10.22 -3.72
C MET A 102 -1.54 -10.30 -4.39
N LEU A 103 -0.97 -11.49 -4.52
CA LEU A 103 0.31 -11.69 -5.23
C LEU A 103 0.22 -11.26 -6.69
N TYR A 104 -0.87 -11.62 -7.38
CA TYR A 104 -1.11 -11.21 -8.76
C TYR A 104 -1.21 -9.69 -8.89
N LEU A 105 -1.94 -9.04 -7.97
CA LEU A 105 -2.09 -7.60 -7.92
C LEU A 105 -0.74 -6.89 -7.73
N ALA A 106 0.07 -7.33 -6.77
CA ALA A 106 1.38 -6.71 -6.53
C ALA A 106 2.38 -6.92 -7.69
N HIS A 107 2.21 -8.00 -8.46
CA HIS A 107 3.03 -8.25 -9.63
C HIS A 107 2.60 -7.43 -10.85
N THR A 108 1.29 -7.30 -11.09
CA THR A 108 0.73 -6.77 -12.34
C THR A 108 0.15 -5.36 -12.23
N GLY A 109 -0.11 -4.88 -11.01
CA GLY A 109 -0.90 -3.68 -10.74
C GLY A 109 -2.39 -3.81 -11.11
N ARG A 110 -2.88 -5.04 -11.32
CA ARG A 110 -4.24 -5.32 -11.80
C ARG A 110 -4.94 -6.37 -10.95
N HIS A 111 -6.25 -6.24 -10.80
CA HIS A 111 -7.05 -7.28 -10.16
C HIS A 111 -7.18 -8.51 -11.07
N LEU A 112 -7.11 -9.71 -10.49
CA LEU A 112 -7.29 -10.97 -11.22
C LEU A 112 -8.77 -11.23 -11.56
N ARG A 113 -9.66 -10.81 -10.66
CA ARG A 113 -11.13 -10.87 -10.78
C ARG A 113 -11.70 -9.51 -10.39
N SER A 114 -13.00 -9.29 -10.64
CA SER A 114 -13.67 -8.12 -10.05
C SER A 114 -13.37 -8.10 -8.54
N PRO A 115 -12.96 -6.96 -7.95
CA PRO A 115 -12.53 -6.93 -6.56
C PRO A 115 -13.63 -7.53 -5.67
N PHE A 116 -13.35 -8.67 -5.04
CA PHE A 116 -14.23 -9.24 -4.01
C PHE A 116 -14.20 -8.40 -2.72
N TYR A 117 -13.22 -7.51 -2.61
CA TYR A 117 -12.97 -6.59 -1.52
C TYR A 117 -13.92 -5.37 -1.55
N TYR A 118 -15.21 -5.57 -1.31
CA TYR A 118 -16.14 -4.43 -1.16
C TYR A 118 -15.78 -3.51 0.04
N ASN A 119 -14.90 -3.95 0.94
CA ASN A 119 -14.51 -3.24 2.16
C ASN A 119 -13.08 -2.67 2.16
N TYR A 120 -12.23 -2.94 1.15
CA TYR A 120 -10.82 -2.51 1.19
C TYR A 120 -10.49 -1.55 0.04
N LYS A 121 -9.74 -0.47 0.32
CA LYS A 121 -9.30 0.50 -0.69
C LYS A 121 -7.84 0.25 -1.04
N ILE A 122 -7.58 -0.17 -2.28
CA ILE A 122 -6.22 -0.43 -2.74
C ILE A 122 -5.62 0.86 -3.32
N ILE A 123 -4.49 1.28 -2.75
CA ILE A 123 -3.73 2.45 -3.23
C ILE A 123 -2.37 1.96 -3.72
N LEU A 124 -2.12 2.09 -5.02
CA LEU A 124 -0.84 1.76 -5.64
C LEU A 124 0.00 3.03 -5.77
N PHE A 125 1.17 3.02 -5.13
CA PHE A 125 2.18 4.06 -5.27
C PHE A 125 3.14 3.66 -6.39
N THR A 126 3.33 4.53 -7.39
CA THR A 126 4.28 4.33 -8.49
C THR A 126 5.37 5.39 -8.52
#